data_AF-B2WP88-F1
#
_entry.id   AF-B2WP88-F1
#
_cell.length_a   1.000
_cell.length_b   1.000
_cell.length_c   1.000
_cell.angle_alpha   90.00
_cell.angle_beta   90.00
_cell.angle_gamma   90.00
#
_symmetry.space_group_name_H-M   'P 1'
#
loop_
_entity.id
_entity.type
_entity.pdbx_description
1 polymer ?
#
loop_
_entity_poly.entity_id
_entity_poly.type
_entity_poly.pdbx_seq_one_letter_code
_entity_poly.pdbx_strand_id
1 'polypeptide(L)'
;MHSIPPQASGTSSHLYSTSTPTRRALLIAIRIVTNVHAQDGRVVVCGLGKSGHVGRKLAGTPKSLGVSAGFLHAAQAVHGDLGDVRGADLLLFVSFSGRARELLNVLPHVAPKVPVIVLTGHADASTCPLLKGRKVVGSNEGRRGGGEGEEGWDGRGVGVLLPTPIHESEEESFSVGAPTTSATVAMAIGDMLALTVTKRIYGAEKAWIFNRNHPGGAIGAETVAEVAGVAGATVATMARLWVVDREHDES
;
A
#
# COMPACT_ATOMS: atom_id res chain seq x y z
N MET A 1 -6.05 -29.68 6.34
CA MET A 1 -4.60 -29.40 6.32
C MET A 1 -4.32 -28.51 5.11
N HIS A 2 -4.16 -27.20 5.32
CA HIS A 2 -3.82 -26.27 4.23
C HIS A 2 -2.30 -26.29 4.07
N SER A 3 -1.81 -26.90 2.99
CA SER A 3 -0.37 -26.97 2.70
C SER A 3 0.21 -25.57 2.46
N ILE A 4 1.27 -25.23 3.19
CA ILE A 4 2.08 -24.02 3.01
C ILE A 4 2.55 -23.94 1.54
N PRO A 5 2.47 -22.78 0.87
CA PRO A 5 2.98 -22.64 -0.49
C PRO A 5 4.49 -22.91 -0.55
N PRO A 6 5.03 -23.43 -1.67
CA PRO A 6 6.47 -23.55 -1.86
C PRO A 6 7.10 -22.15 -1.73
N GLN A 7 7.89 -21.95 -0.68
CA GLN A 7 8.47 -20.66 -0.34
C GLN A 7 9.72 -20.40 -1.17
N ALA A 8 9.95 -19.14 -1.54
CA ALA A 8 11.24 -18.74 -2.08
C ALA A 8 12.27 -18.69 -0.94
N SER A 9 13.42 -19.34 -1.11
CA SER A 9 14.53 -19.27 -0.17
C SER A 9 15.22 -17.89 -0.24
N GLY A 10 15.31 -17.16 0.88
CA GLY A 10 16.06 -15.91 1.01
C GLY A 10 15.25 -14.70 1.50
N THR A 11 15.94 -13.61 1.87
CA THR A 11 15.29 -12.40 2.40
C THR A 11 14.52 -11.68 1.30
N SER A 12 13.50 -10.91 1.66
CA SER A 12 12.73 -10.11 0.70
C SER A 12 13.64 -9.14 -0.07
N SER A 13 14.61 -8.52 0.58
CA SER A 13 15.59 -7.65 -0.09
C SER A 13 16.46 -8.41 -1.09
N HIS A 14 16.88 -9.64 -0.76
CA HIS A 14 17.65 -10.48 -1.68
C HIS A 14 16.81 -10.91 -2.89
N LEU A 15 15.56 -11.36 -2.68
CA LEU A 15 14.70 -11.79 -3.79
C LEU A 15 14.44 -10.65 -4.79
N TYR A 16 14.06 -9.47 -4.31
CA TYR A 16 13.78 -8.32 -5.19
C TYR A 16 15.04 -7.73 -5.84
N SER A 17 16.23 -8.01 -5.30
CA SER A 17 17.52 -7.55 -5.85
C SER A 17 18.24 -8.57 -6.73
N THR A 18 17.83 -9.85 -6.74
CA THR A 18 18.53 -10.92 -7.49
C THR A 18 17.62 -11.65 -8.48
N SER A 19 16.32 -11.77 -8.20
CA SER A 19 15.37 -12.43 -9.08
C SER A 19 14.91 -11.49 -10.19
N THR A 20 15.30 -11.80 -11.43
CA THR A 20 14.84 -11.08 -12.63
C THR A 20 13.30 -11.08 -12.77
N PRO A 21 12.60 -12.23 -12.61
CA PRO A 21 11.14 -12.26 -12.65
C PRO A 21 10.50 -11.37 -11.58
N THR A 22 10.96 -11.46 -10.33
CA THR A 22 10.43 -10.65 -9.22
C THR A 22 10.62 -9.16 -9.47
N ARG A 23 11.81 -8.75 -9.94
CA ARG A 23 12.07 -7.36 -10.31
C ARG A 23 11.19 -6.89 -11.45
N ARG A 24 11.00 -7.72 -12.48
CA ARG A 24 10.11 -7.42 -13.61
C ARG A 24 8.66 -7.29 -13.15
N ALA A 25 8.16 -8.20 -12.32
CA ALA A 25 6.83 -8.12 -11.75
C ALA A 25 6.63 -6.82 -10.95
N LEU A 26 7.62 -6.41 -10.14
CA LEU A 26 7.59 -5.13 -9.43
C LEU A 26 7.51 -3.93 -10.39
N LEU A 27 8.34 -3.91 -11.43
CA LEU A 27 8.34 -2.82 -12.42
C LEU A 27 7.00 -2.74 -13.17
N ILE A 28 6.41 -3.89 -13.50
CA ILE A 28 5.08 -3.96 -14.12
C ILE A 28 4.01 -3.47 -13.15
N ALA A 29 4.04 -3.89 -11.88
CA ALA A 29 3.13 -3.41 -10.85
C ALA A 29 3.21 -1.88 -10.71
N ILE A 30 4.42 -1.30 -10.68
CA ILE A 30 4.62 0.16 -10.66
C ILE A 30 3.94 0.80 -11.87
N ARG A 31 4.16 0.25 -13.09
CA ARG A 31 3.55 0.77 -14.32
C ARG A 31 2.02 0.71 -14.29
N ILE A 32 1.44 -0.40 -13.83
CA ILE A 32 -0.02 -0.55 -13.69
C ILE A 32 -0.59 0.50 -12.73
N VAL A 33 0.02 0.67 -11.56
CA VAL A 33 -0.46 1.64 -10.57
C VAL A 33 -0.35 3.08 -11.13
N THR A 34 0.74 3.41 -11.83
CA THR A 34 0.88 4.71 -12.51
C THR A 34 -0.21 4.92 -13.57
N ASN A 35 -0.51 3.90 -14.38
CA ASN A 35 -1.57 3.99 -15.40
C ASN A 35 -2.95 4.16 -14.77
N VAL A 36 -3.25 3.43 -13.70
CA VAL A 36 -4.50 3.55 -12.95
C VAL A 36 -4.65 4.95 -12.36
N HIS A 37 -3.57 5.50 -11.78
CA HIS A 37 -3.58 6.86 -11.29
C HIS A 37 -3.85 7.89 -12.39
N ALA A 38 -3.19 7.74 -13.56
CA ALA A 38 -3.38 8.63 -14.70
C ALA A 38 -4.81 8.58 -15.31
N GLN A 39 -5.59 7.55 -14.97
CA GLN A 39 -6.98 7.36 -15.42
C GLN A 39 -7.99 7.65 -14.29
N ASP A 40 -7.57 8.39 -13.25
CA ASP A 40 -8.37 8.69 -12.06
C ASP A 40 -8.94 7.44 -11.34
N GLY A 41 -8.32 6.29 -11.57
CA GLY A 41 -8.62 5.05 -10.87
C GLY A 41 -7.92 4.99 -9.52
N ARG A 42 -8.32 4.02 -8.70
CA ARG A 42 -7.75 3.81 -7.36
C ARG A 42 -7.14 2.43 -7.16
N VAL A 43 -6.24 2.35 -6.20
CA VAL A 43 -5.74 1.09 -5.63
C VAL A 43 -6.75 0.60 -4.60
N VAL A 44 -7.52 -0.44 -4.93
CA VAL A 44 -8.41 -1.09 -3.95
C VAL A 44 -7.67 -2.25 -3.30
N VAL A 45 -7.29 -2.09 -2.04
CA VAL A 45 -6.58 -3.12 -1.27
C VAL A 45 -7.59 -4.05 -0.62
N CYS A 46 -7.51 -5.36 -0.90
CA CYS A 46 -8.44 -6.35 -0.37
C CYS A 46 -7.72 -7.43 0.44
N GLY A 47 -8.25 -7.72 1.63
CA GLY A 47 -7.67 -8.70 2.55
C GLY A 47 -8.67 -9.13 3.64
N LEU A 48 -8.25 -10.10 4.44
CA LEU A 48 -9.02 -10.68 5.56
C LEU A 48 -8.12 -10.85 6.80
N GLY A 49 -8.70 -10.75 7.99
CA GLY A 49 -7.99 -11.01 9.25
C GLY A 49 -6.75 -10.12 9.43
N LYS A 50 -5.63 -10.70 9.89
CA LYS A 50 -4.36 -9.95 10.06
C LYS A 50 -3.83 -9.37 8.75
N SER A 51 -3.92 -10.12 7.64
CA SER A 51 -3.60 -9.59 6.30
C SER A 51 -4.54 -8.45 5.90
N GLY A 52 -5.78 -8.44 6.39
CA GLY A 52 -6.71 -7.33 6.24
C GLY A 52 -6.29 -6.07 7.01
N HIS A 53 -5.75 -6.20 8.22
CA HIS A 53 -5.16 -5.06 8.95
C HIS A 53 -3.94 -4.50 8.21
N VAL A 54 -3.06 -5.38 7.71
CA VAL A 54 -1.95 -4.98 6.83
C VAL A 54 -2.48 -4.26 5.60
N GLY A 55 -3.49 -4.81 4.93
CA GLY A 55 -4.12 -4.19 3.76
C GLY A 55 -4.72 -2.81 4.05
N ARG A 56 -5.34 -2.63 5.22
CA ARG A 56 -5.86 -1.33 5.66
C ARG A 56 -4.75 -0.30 5.86
N LYS A 57 -3.62 -0.69 6.47
CA LYS A 57 -2.43 0.15 6.57
C LYS A 57 -1.90 0.49 5.18
N LEU A 58 -1.76 -0.51 4.32
CA LEU A 58 -1.27 -0.36 2.95
C LEU A 58 -2.16 0.52 2.07
N ALA A 59 -3.46 0.62 2.33
CA ALA A 59 -4.32 1.57 1.64
C ALA A 59 -4.08 3.03 2.10
N GLY A 60 -3.57 3.23 3.31
CA GLY A 60 -3.24 4.54 3.86
C GLY A 60 -1.99 5.16 3.21
N THR A 61 -0.91 4.40 3.05
CA THR A 61 0.36 4.88 2.47
C THR A 61 0.19 5.61 1.12
N PRO A 62 -0.38 5.01 0.05
CA PRO A 62 -0.55 5.68 -1.24
C PRO A 62 -1.46 6.91 -1.15
N LYS A 63 -2.51 6.87 -0.32
CA LYS A 63 -3.43 8.00 -0.10
C LYS A 63 -2.70 9.21 0.47
N SER A 64 -1.86 8.98 1.48
CA SER A 64 -0.96 9.98 2.05
C SER A 64 0.00 10.57 1.03
N LEU A 65 0.34 9.80 -0.01
CA LEU A 65 1.31 10.18 -1.03
C LEU A 65 0.67 10.70 -2.34
N GLY A 66 -0.65 10.89 -2.38
CA GLY A 66 -1.36 11.46 -3.55
C GLY A 66 -1.99 10.44 -4.49
N VAL A 67 -1.73 9.14 -4.31
CA VAL A 67 -2.33 8.08 -5.10
C VAL A 67 -3.64 7.63 -4.47
N SER A 68 -4.75 7.70 -5.22
CA SER A 68 -6.07 7.29 -4.73
C SER A 68 -6.06 5.81 -4.33
N ALA A 69 -6.51 5.51 -3.11
CA ALA A 69 -6.55 4.16 -2.58
C ALA A 69 -7.65 3.97 -1.53
N GLY A 70 -8.15 2.74 -1.43
CA GLY A 70 -9.18 2.33 -0.49
C GLY A 70 -8.96 0.90 0.00
N PHE A 71 -9.61 0.53 1.09
CA PHE A 71 -9.59 -0.83 1.63
C PHE A 71 -10.96 -1.48 1.45
N LEU A 72 -10.99 -2.70 0.92
CA LEU A 72 -12.17 -3.53 0.73
C LEU A 72 -12.02 -4.81 1.57
N HIS A 73 -12.89 -4.99 2.57
CA HIS A 73 -12.84 -6.22 3.37
C HIS A 73 -13.40 -7.41 2.57
N ALA A 74 -12.64 -8.50 2.47
CA ALA A 74 -12.99 -9.64 1.61
C ALA A 74 -14.39 -10.21 1.87
N ALA A 75 -14.77 -10.36 3.14
CA ALA A 75 -16.08 -10.88 3.51
C ALA A 75 -17.22 -9.92 3.14
N GLN A 76 -16.99 -8.60 3.16
CA GLN A 76 -18.04 -7.62 2.81
C GLN A 76 -18.18 -7.43 1.31
N ALA A 77 -17.09 -7.64 0.55
CA ALA A 77 -17.08 -7.53 -0.91
C ALA A 77 -18.17 -8.40 -1.56
N VAL A 78 -18.31 -9.66 -1.13
CA VAL A 78 -19.34 -10.59 -1.65
C VAL A 78 -20.77 -10.25 -1.15
N HIS A 79 -20.91 -9.28 -0.26
CA HIS A 79 -22.19 -8.82 0.29
C HIS A 79 -22.57 -7.40 -0.17
N GLY A 80 -21.91 -6.87 -1.22
CA GLY A 80 -22.29 -5.62 -1.88
C GLY A 80 -21.15 -4.64 -2.06
N ASP A 81 -20.16 -4.66 -1.16
CA ASP A 81 -19.04 -3.71 -1.18
C ASP A 81 -18.13 -3.88 -2.41
N LEU A 82 -18.24 -4.98 -3.16
CA LEU A 82 -17.54 -5.11 -4.44
C LEU A 82 -17.98 -4.03 -5.45
N GLY A 83 -19.19 -3.46 -5.28
CA GLY A 83 -19.66 -2.30 -6.06
C GLY A 83 -18.76 -1.07 -5.93
N ASP A 84 -17.91 -1.02 -4.92
CA ASP A 84 -16.90 0.03 -4.79
C ASP A 84 -15.80 -0.09 -5.86
N VAL A 85 -15.51 -1.29 -6.38
CA VAL A 85 -14.47 -1.51 -7.39
C VAL A 85 -14.98 -1.08 -8.77
N ARG A 86 -14.36 -0.03 -9.32
CA ARG A 86 -14.73 0.54 -10.61
C ARG A 86 -13.82 0.02 -11.72
N GLY A 87 -14.28 0.23 -12.96
CA GLY A 87 -13.56 -0.25 -14.14
C GLY A 87 -12.15 0.32 -14.30
N ALA A 88 -11.86 1.52 -13.80
CA ALA A 88 -10.53 2.14 -13.88
C ALA A 88 -9.60 1.74 -12.73
N ASP A 89 -10.11 1.03 -11.73
CA ASP A 89 -9.35 0.67 -10.54
C ASP A 89 -8.43 -0.52 -10.80
N LEU A 90 -7.50 -0.74 -9.86
CA LEU A 90 -6.82 -2.02 -9.69
C LEU A 90 -7.19 -2.65 -8.36
N LEU A 91 -7.20 -3.97 -8.32
CA LEU A 91 -7.41 -4.74 -7.09
C LEU A 91 -6.07 -5.31 -6.60
N LEU A 92 -5.67 -4.92 -5.39
CA LEU A 92 -4.48 -5.43 -4.71
C LEU A 92 -4.90 -6.40 -3.61
N PHE A 93 -4.73 -7.70 -3.84
CA PHE A 93 -4.96 -8.70 -2.81
C PHE A 93 -3.76 -8.82 -1.86
N VAL A 94 -4.04 -8.88 -0.56
CA VAL A 94 -3.06 -9.15 0.49
C VAL A 94 -3.43 -10.46 1.18
N SER A 95 -2.68 -11.53 0.89
CA SER A 95 -2.95 -12.86 1.42
C SER A 95 -1.69 -13.71 1.43
N PHE A 96 -1.15 -14.00 2.62
CA PHE A 96 0.05 -14.83 2.71
C PHE A 96 -0.16 -16.22 2.08
N SER A 97 -1.27 -16.90 2.39
CA SER A 97 -1.55 -18.25 1.87
C SER A 97 -1.98 -18.28 0.40
N GLY A 98 -2.43 -17.15 -0.16
CA GLY A 98 -3.01 -17.07 -1.50
C GLY A 98 -4.31 -17.86 -1.69
N ARG A 99 -4.86 -18.46 -0.62
CA ARG A 99 -5.94 -19.47 -0.68
C ARG A 99 -7.15 -19.16 0.20
N ALA A 100 -7.19 -17.98 0.83
CA ALA A 100 -8.32 -17.58 1.66
C ALA A 100 -9.62 -17.64 0.83
N ARG A 101 -10.61 -18.39 1.30
CA ARG A 101 -11.84 -18.71 0.55
C ARG A 101 -12.62 -17.44 0.21
N GLU A 102 -12.66 -16.47 1.13
CA GLU A 102 -13.32 -15.20 0.94
C GLU A 102 -12.73 -14.43 -0.24
N LEU A 103 -11.40 -14.40 -0.37
CA LEU A 103 -10.73 -13.75 -1.50
C LEU A 103 -10.95 -14.52 -2.81
N LEU A 104 -10.91 -15.86 -2.75
CA LEU A 104 -11.20 -16.71 -3.92
C LEU A 104 -12.66 -16.59 -4.38
N ASN A 105 -13.59 -16.29 -3.47
CA ASN A 105 -14.98 -16.01 -3.80
C ASN A 105 -15.16 -14.62 -4.41
N VAL A 106 -14.31 -13.64 -4.05
CA VAL A 106 -14.34 -12.30 -4.65
C VAL A 106 -13.85 -12.33 -6.11
N LEU A 107 -12.73 -13.02 -6.39
CA LEU A 107 -12.04 -12.95 -7.68
C LEU A 107 -12.93 -13.18 -8.92
N PRO A 108 -13.84 -14.19 -8.97
CA PRO A 108 -14.71 -14.43 -10.12
C PRO A 108 -15.68 -13.28 -10.43
N HIS A 109 -16.00 -12.44 -9.45
CA HIS A 109 -16.92 -11.31 -9.59
C HIS A 109 -16.19 -10.00 -9.94
N VAL A 110 -14.86 -10.00 -9.91
CA VAL A 110 -14.06 -8.83 -10.31
C VAL A 110 -14.04 -8.74 -11.83
N ALA A 111 -14.44 -7.60 -12.37
CA ALA A 111 -14.52 -7.38 -13.81
C ALA A 111 -13.22 -7.82 -14.55
N PRO A 112 -13.32 -8.50 -15.72
CA PRO A 112 -12.14 -9.03 -16.41
C PRO A 112 -11.07 -7.99 -16.76
N LYS A 113 -11.48 -6.73 -16.98
CA LYS A 113 -10.57 -5.61 -17.30
C LYS A 113 -9.83 -5.02 -16.09
N VAL A 114 -10.29 -5.27 -14.86
CA VAL A 114 -9.63 -4.76 -13.65
C VAL A 114 -8.34 -5.56 -13.44
N PRO A 115 -7.16 -4.93 -13.45
CA PRO A 115 -5.92 -5.63 -13.13
C PRO A 115 -5.92 -6.11 -11.68
N VAL A 116 -5.27 -7.25 -11.47
CA VAL A 116 -5.11 -7.88 -10.15
C VAL A 116 -3.63 -7.98 -9.82
N ILE A 117 -3.25 -7.42 -8.67
CA ILE A 117 -1.93 -7.59 -8.08
C ILE A 117 -2.09 -8.40 -6.79
N VAL A 118 -1.21 -9.36 -6.53
CA VAL A 118 -1.29 -10.22 -5.33
C VAL A 118 0.01 -10.16 -4.54
N LEU A 119 -0.08 -9.72 -3.28
CA LEU A 119 0.98 -9.85 -2.26
C LEU A 119 0.76 -11.16 -1.49
N THR A 120 1.68 -12.10 -1.63
CA THR A 120 1.50 -13.46 -1.10
C THR A 120 2.81 -14.23 -0.93
N GLY A 121 2.83 -15.26 -0.09
CA GLY A 121 4.00 -16.12 0.15
C GLY A 121 4.34 -17.06 -1.01
N HIS A 122 3.51 -17.14 -2.05
CA HIS A 122 3.83 -17.89 -3.27
C HIS A 122 5.04 -17.29 -3.99
N ALA A 123 5.99 -18.13 -4.38
CA ALA A 123 7.14 -17.74 -5.19
C ALA A 123 6.82 -17.63 -6.69
N ASP A 124 5.85 -18.43 -7.17
CA ASP A 124 5.46 -18.51 -8.58
C ASP A 124 3.96 -18.25 -8.74
N ALA A 125 3.63 -17.42 -9.74
CA ALA A 125 2.28 -17.03 -10.10
C ALA A 125 1.43 -18.24 -10.51
N SER A 126 2.04 -19.25 -11.14
CA SER A 126 1.37 -20.50 -11.53
C SER A 126 0.73 -21.22 -10.34
N THR A 127 1.32 -21.05 -9.15
CA THR A 127 0.86 -21.69 -7.91
C THR A 127 -0.16 -20.87 -7.14
N CYS A 128 -0.40 -19.61 -7.50
CA CYS A 128 -1.25 -18.67 -6.78
C CYS A 128 -2.70 -18.68 -7.34
N PRO A 129 -3.69 -19.22 -6.61
CA PRO A 129 -5.05 -19.31 -7.13
C PRO A 129 -5.75 -17.95 -7.29
N LEU A 130 -5.27 -16.90 -6.61
CA LEU A 130 -5.79 -15.53 -6.75
C LEU A 130 -5.44 -14.86 -8.09
N LEU A 131 -4.64 -15.52 -8.93
CA LEU A 131 -4.34 -15.08 -10.30
C LEU A 131 -5.09 -15.91 -11.36
N LYS A 132 -5.89 -16.90 -10.95
CA LYS A 132 -6.59 -17.78 -11.88
C LYS A 132 -7.55 -16.99 -12.77
N GLY A 133 -7.51 -17.29 -14.07
CA GLY A 133 -8.33 -16.62 -15.08
C GLY A 133 -7.82 -15.23 -15.49
N ARG A 134 -6.67 -14.79 -14.98
CA ARG A 134 -5.98 -13.56 -15.43
C ARG A 134 -4.82 -13.92 -16.34
N LYS A 135 -4.50 -13.02 -17.28
CA LYS A 135 -3.26 -13.09 -18.06
C LYS A 135 -2.10 -12.71 -17.14
N VAL A 136 -1.33 -13.68 -16.67
CA VAL A 136 -0.19 -13.42 -15.78
C VAL A 136 0.96 -12.77 -16.55
N VAL A 137 1.53 -11.72 -15.98
CA VAL A 137 2.71 -11.01 -16.53
C VAL A 137 3.81 -10.90 -15.47
N GLY A 138 5.06 -10.72 -15.92
CA GLY A 138 6.23 -10.65 -15.02
C GLY A 138 6.65 -11.98 -14.38
N SER A 139 6.16 -13.13 -14.86
CA SER A 139 6.55 -14.47 -14.39
C SER A 139 7.72 -15.08 -15.21
N ASN A 140 8.22 -16.24 -14.75
CA ASN A 140 9.25 -17.04 -15.43
C ASN A 140 8.80 -17.62 -16.77
N GLU A 141 7.50 -17.87 -16.94
CA GLU A 141 6.96 -18.42 -18.17
C GLU A 141 7.03 -17.38 -19.28
N GLY A 142 8.07 -17.54 -20.09
CA GLY A 142 8.33 -16.76 -21.28
C GLY A 142 7.12 -16.74 -22.21
N ARG A 143 6.43 -15.60 -22.22
CA ARG A 143 5.93 -15.03 -23.47
C ARG A 143 6.03 -13.52 -23.38
N ARG A 144 6.93 -12.94 -24.19
CA ARG A 144 6.93 -11.50 -24.53
C ARG A 144 5.61 -11.02 -25.18
N GLY A 145 4.57 -11.85 -25.29
CA GLY A 145 3.27 -11.53 -25.89
C GLY A 145 2.28 -10.83 -24.95
N GLY A 146 2.76 -10.19 -23.89
CA GLY A 146 1.97 -9.53 -22.86
C GLY A 146 1.40 -8.17 -23.26
N GLY A 147 2.02 -7.50 -24.23
CA GLY A 147 1.91 -6.05 -24.44
C GLY A 147 2.67 -5.23 -23.40
N GLU A 148 3.20 -5.84 -22.33
CA GLU A 148 3.81 -5.14 -21.19
C GLU A 148 5.04 -4.28 -21.51
N GLY A 149 5.68 -4.52 -22.67
CA GLY A 149 6.77 -3.73 -23.22
C GLY A 149 6.36 -2.78 -24.35
N GLU A 150 5.10 -2.82 -24.78
CA GLU A 150 4.57 -1.98 -25.85
C GLU A 150 4.22 -0.58 -25.31
N GLU A 151 4.37 0.41 -26.17
CA GLU A 151 3.92 1.77 -25.92
C GLU A 151 2.38 1.80 -25.88
N GLY A 152 1.79 2.53 -24.92
CA GLY A 152 0.33 2.56 -24.74
C GLY A 152 -0.28 1.37 -23.97
N TRP A 153 0.51 0.37 -23.57
CA TRP A 153 0.00 -0.70 -22.70
C TRP A 153 -0.45 -0.17 -21.34
N ASP A 154 -1.73 -0.37 -21.03
CA ASP A 154 -2.39 0.13 -19.83
C ASP A 154 -2.42 -0.87 -18.68
N GLY A 155 -2.14 -2.15 -18.96
CA GLY A 155 -2.10 -3.23 -17.99
C GLY A 155 -3.46 -3.74 -17.55
N ARG A 156 -4.53 -3.48 -18.30
CA ARG A 156 -5.86 -4.00 -17.96
C ARG A 156 -5.94 -5.52 -18.07
N GLY A 157 -6.72 -6.10 -17.15
CA GLY A 157 -7.05 -7.53 -17.11
C GLY A 157 -5.89 -8.50 -16.89
N VAL A 158 -4.70 -7.99 -16.56
CA VAL A 158 -3.56 -8.84 -16.22
C VAL A 158 -3.54 -9.19 -14.74
N GLY A 159 -2.80 -10.25 -14.42
CA GLY A 159 -2.46 -10.67 -13.07
C GLY A 159 -0.97 -10.49 -12.81
N VAL A 160 -0.60 -9.93 -11.65
CA VAL A 160 0.80 -9.78 -11.23
C VAL A 160 0.99 -10.38 -9.85
N LEU A 161 2.01 -11.23 -9.72
CA LEU A 161 2.44 -11.74 -8.42
C LEU A 161 3.57 -10.88 -7.86
N LEU A 162 3.41 -10.43 -6.62
CA LEU A 162 4.47 -9.84 -5.82
C LEU A 162 4.77 -10.76 -4.63
N PRO A 163 5.79 -11.63 -4.72
CA PRO A 163 6.14 -12.56 -3.66
C PRO A 163 6.51 -11.84 -2.36
N THR A 164 6.03 -12.34 -1.23
CA THR A 164 6.35 -11.90 0.13
C THR A 164 7.03 -13.07 0.87
N PRO A 165 8.27 -13.43 0.49
CA PRO A 165 8.95 -14.57 1.09
C PRO A 165 9.23 -14.31 2.57
N ILE A 166 9.11 -15.35 3.38
CA ILE A 166 9.51 -15.35 4.79
C ILE A 166 10.63 -16.39 4.97
N HIS A 167 11.54 -16.10 5.89
CA HIS A 167 12.74 -16.94 6.08
C HIS A 167 12.49 -18.22 6.88
N GLU A 168 11.44 -18.22 7.69
CA GLU A 168 11.00 -19.31 8.54
C GLU A 168 9.48 -19.42 8.45
N SER A 169 8.94 -20.63 8.65
CA SER A 169 7.50 -20.81 8.65
C SER A 169 6.89 -20.11 9.88
N GLU A 170 5.77 -19.39 9.69
CA GLU A 170 5.04 -18.82 10.83
C GLU A 170 4.44 -19.90 11.76
N GLU A 171 4.37 -21.14 11.29
CA GLU A 171 3.98 -22.30 12.11
C GLU A 171 5.14 -22.77 13.02
N GLU A 172 6.40 -22.58 12.62
CA GLU A 172 7.57 -22.96 13.41
C GLU A 172 7.81 -22.00 14.58
N SER A 173 7.53 -20.70 14.41
CA SER A 173 7.80 -19.69 15.43
C SER A 173 6.86 -19.75 16.64
N PHE A 174 5.61 -20.21 16.46
CA PHE A 174 4.59 -20.16 17.52
C PHE A 174 3.77 -21.44 17.67
N SER A 175 4.09 -22.52 16.93
CA SER A 175 3.28 -23.77 16.85
C SER A 175 1.81 -23.57 16.39
N VAL A 176 1.45 -22.33 16.04
CA VAL A 176 0.23 -21.88 15.39
C VAL A 176 0.61 -20.77 14.41
N GLY A 177 0.03 -20.76 13.20
CA GLY A 177 0.36 -19.77 12.16
C GLY A 177 -0.11 -18.36 12.49
N ALA A 178 0.61 -17.66 13.37
CA ALA A 178 0.35 -16.28 13.74
C ALA A 178 1.06 -15.33 12.75
N PRO A 179 0.31 -14.53 11.96
CA PRO A 179 0.90 -13.63 10.99
C PRO A 179 1.74 -12.54 11.66
N THR A 180 3.06 -12.62 11.50
CA THR A 180 4.06 -11.75 12.14
C THR A 180 5.08 -11.30 11.10
N THR A 181 5.98 -12.20 10.69
CA THR A 181 6.97 -11.97 9.64
C THR A 181 6.29 -11.74 8.29
N SER A 182 5.26 -12.54 7.96
CA SER A 182 4.52 -12.38 6.70
C SER A 182 3.82 -11.02 6.61
N ALA A 183 3.24 -10.57 7.72
CA ALA A 183 2.59 -9.27 7.82
C ALA A 183 3.61 -8.13 7.62
N THR A 184 4.78 -8.24 8.26
CA THR A 184 5.85 -7.24 8.16
C THR A 184 6.42 -7.15 6.74
N VAL A 185 6.70 -8.30 6.11
CA VAL A 185 7.21 -8.36 4.74
C VAL A 185 6.20 -7.80 3.75
N ALA A 186 4.91 -8.16 3.89
CA ALA A 186 3.86 -7.63 3.04
C ALA A 186 3.71 -6.10 3.19
N MET A 187 3.80 -5.56 4.40
CA MET A 187 3.83 -4.11 4.63
C MET A 187 5.02 -3.45 3.94
N ALA A 188 6.23 -3.99 4.13
CA ALA A 188 7.45 -3.43 3.55
C ALA A 188 7.40 -3.39 2.01
N ILE A 189 6.95 -4.48 1.37
CA ILE A 189 6.83 -4.55 -0.09
C ILE A 189 5.72 -3.61 -0.60
N GLY A 190 4.59 -3.55 0.09
CA GLY A 190 3.50 -2.64 -0.28
C GLY A 190 3.90 -1.16 -0.17
N ASP A 191 4.64 -0.79 0.89
CA ASP A 191 5.18 0.56 1.03
C ASP A 191 6.23 0.87 -0.03
N MET A 192 7.13 -0.08 -0.35
CA MET A 192 8.10 0.06 -1.43
C MET A 192 7.39 0.35 -2.77
N LEU A 193 6.32 -0.38 -3.07
CA LEU A 193 5.51 -0.14 -4.26
C LEU A 193 4.92 1.29 -4.25
N ALA A 194 4.25 1.68 -3.18
CA ALA A 194 3.62 3.00 -3.06
C ALA A 194 4.62 4.15 -3.15
N LEU A 195 5.76 4.06 -2.46
CA LEU A 195 6.83 5.07 -2.49
C LEU A 195 7.44 5.19 -3.88
N THR A 196 7.68 4.07 -4.55
CA THR A 196 8.29 4.06 -5.89
C THR A 196 7.34 4.65 -6.93
N VAL A 197 6.05 4.28 -6.86
CA VAL A 197 4.99 4.86 -7.70
C VAL A 197 4.90 6.37 -7.49
N THR A 198 4.85 6.82 -6.23
CA THR A 198 4.78 8.25 -5.88
C THR A 198 5.97 9.02 -6.44
N LYS A 199 7.18 8.49 -6.25
CA LYS A 199 8.41 9.09 -6.78
C LYS A 199 8.34 9.21 -8.31
N ARG A 200 7.74 8.23 -8.99
CA ARG A 200 7.57 8.23 -10.45
C ARG A 200 6.52 9.24 -10.93
N ILE A 201 5.39 9.35 -10.24
CA ILE A 201 4.29 10.25 -10.65
C ILE A 201 4.67 11.71 -10.39
N TYR A 202 5.21 12.00 -9.20
CA TYR A 202 5.33 13.38 -8.72
C TYR A 202 6.76 13.92 -8.70
N GLY A 203 7.78 13.06 -8.79
CA GLY A 203 9.18 13.48 -8.85
C GLY A 203 9.58 14.42 -7.71
N ALA A 204 9.80 15.69 -8.05
CA ALA A 204 10.17 16.76 -7.11
C ALA A 204 8.99 17.26 -6.25
N GLU A 205 7.75 17.14 -6.72
CA GLU A 205 6.55 17.69 -6.08
C GLU A 205 6.00 16.82 -4.93
N LYS A 206 6.56 15.62 -4.73
CA LYS A 206 6.10 14.66 -3.71
C LYS A 206 5.94 15.26 -2.30
N ALA A 207 6.81 16.19 -1.91
CA ALA A 207 6.76 16.82 -0.60
C ALA A 207 5.57 17.77 -0.47
N TRP A 208 5.29 18.53 -1.52
CA TRP A 208 4.12 19.41 -1.57
C TRP A 208 2.81 18.61 -1.49
N ILE A 209 2.72 17.51 -2.24
CA ILE A 209 1.54 16.64 -2.25
C ILE A 209 1.30 16.00 -0.88
N PHE A 210 2.38 15.52 -0.25
CA PHE A 210 2.29 15.00 1.11
C PHE A 210 1.72 16.07 2.06
N ASN A 211 2.25 17.28 2.05
CA ASN A 211 1.78 18.37 2.91
C ASN A 211 0.30 18.71 2.64
N ARG A 212 -0.11 18.78 1.37
CA ARG A 212 -1.50 19.02 0.98
C ARG A 212 -2.47 17.99 1.56
N ASN A 213 -2.06 16.71 1.59
CA ASN A 213 -2.89 15.61 2.07
C ASN A 213 -2.86 15.43 3.60
N HIS A 214 -2.00 16.16 4.32
CA HIS A 214 -1.88 16.11 5.78
C HIS A 214 -1.99 17.51 6.40
N PRO A 215 -3.18 18.14 6.32
CA PRO A 215 -3.38 19.49 6.86
C PRO A 215 -3.18 19.55 8.38
N GLY A 216 -3.30 18.44 9.10
CA GLY A 216 -3.15 18.40 10.57
C GLY A 216 -1.81 18.94 11.08
N GLY A 217 -0.72 18.76 10.32
CA GLY A 217 0.58 19.34 10.70
C GLY A 217 0.61 20.87 10.57
N ALA A 218 -0.02 21.41 9.53
CA ALA A 218 -0.17 22.86 9.33
C ALA A 218 -1.13 23.47 10.36
N ILE A 219 -2.28 22.82 10.60
CA ILE A 219 -3.27 23.22 11.61
C ILE A 219 -2.61 23.25 13.00
N GLY A 220 -1.83 22.22 13.36
CA GLY A 220 -1.12 22.17 14.64
C GLY A 220 -0.05 23.27 14.78
N ALA A 221 0.66 23.59 13.70
CA ALA A 221 1.64 24.68 13.70
C ALA A 221 0.99 26.06 13.86
N GLU A 222 -0.15 26.29 13.21
CA GLU A 222 -0.96 27.51 13.35
C GLU A 222 -1.50 27.66 14.78
N THR A 223 -2.06 26.58 15.36
CA THR A 223 -2.53 26.58 16.75
C THR A 223 -1.40 26.82 17.76
N VAL A 224 -0.22 26.22 17.54
CA VAL A 224 0.96 26.47 18.40
C VAL A 224 1.45 27.91 18.27
N ALA A 225 1.44 28.50 17.08
CA ALA A 225 1.79 29.90 16.86
C ALA A 225 0.80 30.86 17.51
N GLU A 226 -0.50 30.56 17.45
CA GLU A 226 -1.56 31.32 18.12
C GLU A 226 -1.41 31.29 19.64
N VAL A 227 -1.21 30.11 20.23
CA VAL A 227 -1.00 29.93 21.67
C VAL A 227 0.29 30.62 22.13
N ALA A 228 1.38 30.53 21.36
CA ALA A 228 2.63 31.23 21.65
C ALA A 228 2.45 32.77 21.59
N GLY A 229 1.66 33.27 20.65
CA GLY A 229 1.31 34.68 20.54
C GLY A 229 0.54 35.20 21.75
N VAL A 230 -0.46 34.44 22.23
CA VAL A 230 -1.25 34.77 23.43
C VAL A 230 -0.38 34.75 24.70
N ALA A 231 0.47 33.74 24.84
CA ALA A 231 1.40 33.65 25.97
C ALA A 231 2.40 34.84 25.98
N GLY A 232 2.94 35.20 24.82
CA GLY A 232 3.84 36.36 24.69
C GLY A 232 3.18 37.69 25.05
N ALA A 233 1.93 37.91 24.61
CA ALA A 233 1.16 39.11 24.95
C ALA A 233 0.85 39.22 26.46
N THR A 234 0.59 38.08 27.11
CA THR A 234 0.30 38.02 28.55
C THR A 234 1.55 38.38 29.37
N VAL A 235 2.71 37.80 29.03
CA VAL A 235 3.99 38.08 29.70
C VAL A 235 4.40 39.54 29.51
N ALA A 236 4.21 40.11 28.31
CA ALA A 236 4.50 41.51 28.05
C ALA A 236 3.60 42.48 28.86
N THR A 237 2.32 42.14 29.02
CA THR A 237 1.39 42.91 29.86
C THR A 237 1.79 42.86 31.34
N MET A 238 2.15 41.68 31.85
CA MET A 238 2.61 41.53 33.24
C MET A 238 3.93 42.26 33.49
N ALA A 239 4.89 42.20 32.57
CA ALA A 239 6.15 42.92 32.69
C ALA A 239 5.96 44.45 32.71
N ARG A 240 5.02 44.99 31.91
CA ARG A 240 4.69 46.43 31.95
C ARG A 240 4.06 46.84 33.27
N LEU A 241 3.15 46.05 33.82
CA LEU A 241 2.57 46.29 35.15
C LEU A 241 3.66 46.28 36.25
N TRP A 242 4.62 45.36 36.16
CA TRP A 242 5.70 45.23 37.13
C TRP A 242 6.73 46.37 37.06
N VAL A 243 6.96 46.95 35.87
CA VAL A 243 7.83 48.13 35.70
C VAL A 243 7.15 49.40 36.21
N VAL A 244 5.84 49.56 36.00
CA VAL A 244 5.09 50.72 36.50
C VAL A 244 5.02 50.74 38.03
N ASP A 245 4.88 49.58 38.69
CA ASP A 245 4.88 49.52 40.17
C ASP A 245 6.24 49.87 40.80
N ARG A 246 7.36 49.75 40.07
CA ARG A 246 8.69 50.11 40.59
C ARG A 246 9.04 51.58 40.51
N GLU A 247 8.35 52.36 39.68
CA GLU A 247 8.56 53.81 39.59
C GLU A 247 7.83 54.60 40.69
N HIS A 248 7.13 53.93 41.62
CA HIS A 248 6.46 54.54 42.77
C HIS A 248 7.09 54.22 44.13
N ASP A 249 8.17 53.42 44.17
CA ASP A 249 8.83 53.01 45.43
C ASP A 249 10.24 53.64 45.60
N GLU A 250 10.64 54.56 44.71
CA GLU A 250 11.93 55.30 44.76
C GLU A 250 11.79 56.84 44.84
N SER A 251 10.73 57.34 45.49
CA SER A 251 10.57 58.77 45.82
C SER A 251 10.33 58.99 47.30
#